data_AF-A0A6A3AFU0-F1
#
_entry.id   AF-A0A6A3AFU0-F1
#
_cell.length_a   1.000
_cell.length_b   1.000
_cell.length_c   1.000
_cell.angle_alpha   90.00
_cell.angle_beta   90.00
_cell.angle_gamma   90.00
#
_symmetry.space_group_name_H-M   'P 1'
#
loop_
_entity.id
_entity.type
_entity.pdbx_description
1 polymer ?
#
loop_
_entity_poly.entity_id
_entity_poly.type
_entity_poly.pdbx_seq_one_letter_code
_entity_poly.pdbx_strand_id
1 'polypeptide(L)'
;MRGEDLQGLNIDELQKLEMIWNLDLNAFHTKDDRITNEVSCLENKGAMLLEENKQLKQKMAAMCKGKTTDVVVGEEGMSSESITNNVCSCSSSCPSLEDDSSDTYLKLG
;
A
#
# COMPACT_ATOMS: atom_id res chain seq x y z
N MET A 1 20.19 32.82 11.38
CA MET A 1 21.25 33.84 11.61
C MET A 1 22.54 33.33 11.01
N ARG A 2 23.35 34.23 10.49
CA ARG A 2 24.72 33.96 10.08
C ARG A 2 25.69 34.44 11.15
N GLY A 3 26.95 34.02 11.08
CA GLY A 3 27.98 34.42 12.05
C GLY A 3 28.24 35.94 12.06
N GLU A 4 27.98 36.64 10.96
CA GLU A 4 28.07 38.10 10.89
C GLU A 4 27.06 38.79 11.84
N ASP A 5 25.90 38.17 12.08
CA ASP A 5 24.84 38.73 12.93
C ASP A 5 25.22 38.74 14.43
N LEU A 6 26.33 38.09 14.80
CA LEU A 6 26.84 38.01 16.18
C LEU A 6 27.79 39.17 16.52
N GLN A 7 28.27 39.92 15.52
CA GLN A 7 29.22 41.01 15.74
C GLN A 7 28.56 42.16 16.50
N GLY A 8 29.15 42.57 17.62
CA GLY A 8 28.65 43.67 18.46
C GLY A 8 27.72 43.24 19.59
N LEU A 9 27.36 41.95 19.69
CA LEU A 9 26.68 41.40 20.86
C LEU A 9 27.66 41.27 22.03
N ASN A 10 27.18 41.55 23.23
CA ASN A 10 27.92 41.25 24.45
C ASN A 10 27.76 39.77 24.85
N ILE A 11 28.53 39.33 25.86
CA ILE A 11 28.55 37.94 26.32
C ILE A 11 27.18 37.47 26.81
N ASP A 12 26.45 38.32 27.55
CA ASP A 12 25.13 37.98 28.09
C ASP A 12 24.09 37.80 26.98
N GLU A 13 24.16 38.62 25.93
CA GLU A 13 23.31 38.52 24.75
C GLU A 13 23.62 37.25 23.96
N LEU A 14 24.90 36.90 23.81
CA LEU A 14 25.33 35.66 23.18
C LEU A 14 24.81 34.43 23.94
N GLN A 15 24.88 34.44 25.27
CA GLN A 15 24.38 33.34 26.11
C GLN A 15 22.86 33.17 26.01
N LYS A 16 22.10 34.28 25.98
CA LYS A 16 20.65 34.22 25.77
C LYS A 16 20.30 33.62 24.41
N LEU A 17 21.06 33.98 23.39
CA LEU A 17 20.87 33.47 22.03
C LEU A 17 21.13 31.97 21.96
N GLU A 18 22.22 31.49 22.59
CA GLU A 18 22.54 30.08 22.70
C GLU A 18 21.44 29.30 23.44
N MET A 19 20.87 29.87 24.51
CA MET A 19 19.77 29.24 25.24
C MET A 19 18.52 29.07 24.37
N ILE A 20 18.12 30.10 23.64
CA ILE A 20 16.96 30.03 22.71
C ILE A 20 17.24 29.01 21.61
N TRP A 21 18.44 29.03 21.05
CA TRP A 21 18.84 28.07 20.02
C TRP A 21 18.75 26.63 20.53
N ASN A 22 19.28 26.35 21.72
CA ASN A 22 19.23 25.01 22.31
C ASN A 22 17.80 24.54 22.58
N LEU A 23 16.89 25.44 22.99
CA LEU A 23 15.47 25.13 23.15
C LEU A 23 14.82 24.77 21.80
N ASP A 24 15.07 25.57 20.77
CA ASP A 24 14.54 25.34 19.43
C ASP A 24 15.10 24.05 18.80
N LEU A 25 16.38 23.76 19.00
CA LEU A 25 17.01 22.50 18.57
C LEU A 25 16.38 21.29 19.26
N ASN A 26 16.16 21.34 20.57
CA ASN A 26 15.51 20.24 21.28
C ASN A 26 14.08 19.98 20.73
N ALA A 27 13.34 21.05 20.43
CA ALA A 27 12.03 20.93 19.81
C ALA A 27 12.13 20.35 18.37
N PHE A 28 13.16 20.69 17.62
CA PHE A 28 13.44 20.13 16.31
C PHE A 28 13.76 18.63 16.39
N HIS A 29 14.70 18.23 17.24
CA HIS A 29 15.07 16.82 17.45
C HIS A 29 13.85 15.96 17.86
N THR A 30 13.03 16.47 18.77
CA THR A 30 11.80 15.75 19.19
C THR A 30 10.85 15.51 18.01
N LYS A 31 10.73 16.49 17.10
CA LYS A 31 9.90 16.35 15.90
C LYS A 31 10.53 15.38 14.90
N ASP A 32 11.84 15.44 14.73
CA ASP A 32 12.61 14.57 13.83
C ASP A 32 12.51 13.10 14.26
N ASP A 33 12.68 12.83 15.56
CA ASP A 33 12.47 11.49 16.15
C ASP A 33 11.04 10.99 15.93
N ARG A 34 10.04 11.86 16.12
CA ARG A 34 8.64 11.49 15.90
C ARG A 34 8.37 11.13 14.44
N ILE A 35 8.88 11.92 13.49
CA ILE A 35 8.72 11.67 12.06
C ILE A 35 9.42 10.37 11.68
N THR A 36 10.66 10.16 12.11
CA THR A 36 11.44 8.96 11.83
C THR A 36 10.73 7.71 12.34
N ASN A 37 10.19 7.75 13.55
CA ASN A 37 9.41 6.64 14.12
C ASN A 37 8.12 6.37 13.35
N GLU A 38 7.41 7.41 12.92
CA GLU A 38 6.18 7.29 12.13
C GLU A 38 6.46 6.67 10.75
N VAL A 39 7.53 7.10 10.08
CA VAL A 39 7.98 6.51 8.81
C VAL A 39 8.28 5.02 8.98
N SER A 40 9.07 4.65 9.98
CA SER A 40 9.41 3.24 10.24
C SER A 40 8.17 2.39 10.54
N CYS A 41 7.20 2.93 11.30
CA CYS A 41 5.94 2.26 11.58
C CYS A 41 5.12 2.01 10.30
N LEU A 42 5.03 3.02 9.43
CA LEU A 42 4.31 2.92 8.15
C LEU A 42 4.99 1.94 7.19
N GLU A 43 6.32 1.95 7.09
CA GLU A 43 7.09 1.00 6.28
C GLU A 43 6.84 -0.44 6.72
N ASN A 44 6.92 -0.71 8.03
CA ASN A 44 6.65 -2.02 8.60
C ASN A 44 5.20 -2.48 8.32
N LYS A 45 4.22 -1.59 8.51
CA LYS A 45 2.82 -1.88 8.21
C LYS A 45 2.62 -2.15 6.71
N GLY A 46 3.28 -1.40 5.84
CA GLY A 46 3.28 -1.61 4.40
C GLY A 46 3.82 -3.00 4.02
N ALA A 47 4.95 -3.41 4.60
CA ALA A 47 5.54 -4.73 4.38
C ALA A 47 4.60 -5.87 4.83
N MET A 48 3.97 -5.74 6.01
CA MET A 48 3.00 -6.72 6.50
C MET A 48 1.79 -6.86 5.57
N LEU A 49 1.23 -5.74 5.12
CA LEU A 49 0.07 -5.74 4.22
C LEU A 49 0.40 -6.35 2.85
N LEU A 50 1.60 -6.09 2.30
CA LEU A 50 2.04 -6.71 1.05
C LEU A 50 2.13 -8.23 1.17
N GLU A 51 2.66 -8.74 2.27
CA GLU A 51 2.78 -10.17 2.51
C GLU A 51 1.39 -10.81 2.72
N GLU A 52 0.52 -10.21 3.51
CA GLU A 52 -0.86 -10.70 3.69
C GLU A 52 -1.63 -10.70 2.37
N ASN A 53 -1.52 -9.64 1.57
CA ASN A 53 -2.18 -9.56 0.27
C ASN A 53 -1.70 -10.66 -0.68
N LYS A 54 -0.39 -10.97 -0.66
CA LYS A 54 0.20 -12.06 -1.44
C LYS A 54 -0.36 -13.42 -1.00
N GLN A 55 -0.44 -13.68 0.31
CA GLN A 55 -1.01 -14.91 0.84
C GLN A 55 -2.49 -15.06 0.50
N LEU A 56 -3.26 -13.98 0.59
CA LEU A 56 -4.68 -13.97 0.22
C LEU A 56 -4.87 -14.26 -1.27
N LYS A 57 -4.07 -13.64 -2.15
CA LYS A 57 -4.08 -13.92 -3.59
C LYS A 57 -3.77 -15.40 -3.88
N GLN A 58 -2.80 -15.99 -3.18
CA GLN A 58 -2.48 -17.42 -3.31
C GLN A 58 -3.65 -18.30 -2.85
N LYS A 59 -4.27 -18.00 -1.70
CA LYS A 59 -5.43 -18.74 -1.20
C LYS A 59 -6.62 -18.65 -2.16
N MET A 60 -6.92 -17.47 -2.69
CA MET A 60 -7.98 -17.29 -3.70
C MET A 60 -7.69 -18.10 -4.97
N ALA A 61 -6.47 -18.05 -5.47
CA ALA A 61 -6.07 -18.86 -6.63
C ALA A 61 -6.24 -20.36 -6.36
N ALA A 62 -5.86 -20.84 -5.16
CA ALA A 62 -6.04 -22.24 -4.77
C ALA A 62 -7.51 -22.64 -4.69
N MET A 63 -8.38 -21.80 -4.10
CA MET A 63 -9.83 -22.07 -4.03
C MET A 63 -10.49 -22.07 -5.41
N CYS A 64 -10.07 -21.19 -6.33
CA CYS A 64 -10.56 -21.19 -7.70
C CYS A 64 -10.10 -22.46 -8.47
N LYS A 65 -8.88 -22.94 -8.19
CA LYS A 65 -8.32 -24.14 -8.84
C LYS A 65 -8.86 -25.45 -8.26
N GLY A 66 -9.37 -25.44 -7.02
CA GLY A 66 -10.06 -26.57 -6.39
C GLY A 66 -11.47 -26.87 -6.92
N LYS A 67 -11.98 -26.04 -7.85
CA LYS A 67 -13.26 -26.28 -8.55
C LYS A 67 -13.10 -26.90 -9.95
N THR A 68 -11.89 -27.24 -10.37
CA THR A 68 -11.62 -27.80 -11.70
C THR A 68 -10.95 -29.17 -11.65
N THR A 69 -11.42 -30.05 -10.77
CA THR A 69 -11.07 -31.48 -10.79
C THR A 69 -12.30 -32.32 -10.48
N ASP A 70 -13.30 -32.29 -11.36
CA ASP A 70 -14.17 -33.45 -11.57
C ASP A 70 -15.00 -33.38 -12.85
N VAL A 71 -14.41 -32.97 -13.99
CA VAL A 71 -15.08 -33.17 -15.29
C VAL A 71 -14.04 -33.38 -16.40
N VAL A 72 -13.39 -34.53 -16.40
CA VAL A 72 -12.87 -35.12 -17.66
C VAL A 72 -13.17 -36.61 -17.64
N VAL A 73 -14.26 -36.94 -18.32
CA VAL A 73 -14.49 -38.14 -19.14
C VAL A 73 -14.55 -39.49 -18.41
N GLY A 74 -15.78 -39.91 -18.13
CA GLY A 74 -16.19 -41.30 -17.92
C GLY A 74 -17.61 -41.44 -18.47
N GLU A 75 -17.81 -42.46 -19.29
CA GLU A 75 -18.92 -42.65 -20.23
C GLU A 75 -20.28 -42.96 -19.57
N GLU A 76 -21.35 -42.70 -20.32
CA GLU A 76 -22.71 -43.26 -20.19
C GLU A 76 -23.44 -43.18 -18.83
N GLY A 77 -24.60 -42.49 -18.82
CA GLY A 77 -25.61 -42.73 -17.79
C GLY A 77 -26.55 -41.57 -17.56
N MET A 78 -27.81 -41.77 -17.94
CA MET A 78 -28.90 -40.82 -17.81
C MET A 78 -29.25 -40.50 -16.34
N SER A 79 -29.81 -39.30 -16.07
CA SER A 79 -31.12 -39.11 -15.40
C SER A 79 -31.21 -37.86 -14.48
N SER A 80 -32.10 -36.94 -14.88
CA SER A 80 -33.07 -36.15 -14.08
C SER A 80 -32.65 -34.95 -13.22
N GLU A 81 -33.16 -33.79 -13.66
CA GLU A 81 -33.58 -32.57 -12.93
C GLU A 81 -33.44 -32.54 -11.39
N SER A 82 -32.69 -31.55 -10.89
CA SER A 82 -33.17 -30.77 -9.74
C SER A 82 -32.73 -29.30 -9.85
N ILE A 83 -33.72 -28.42 -9.87
CA ILE A 83 -33.59 -26.96 -9.89
C ILE A 83 -33.52 -26.50 -8.44
N THR A 84 -32.41 -25.90 -8.01
CA THR A 84 -32.39 -24.82 -7.00
C THR A 84 -31.10 -24.00 -7.09
N ASN A 85 -31.17 -22.94 -7.89
CA ASN A 85 -30.66 -21.60 -7.60
C ASN A 85 -29.23 -21.45 -7.05
N ASN A 86 -28.26 -21.28 -7.95
CA ASN A 86 -27.17 -20.32 -7.73
C ASN A 86 -26.66 -19.80 -9.08
N VAL A 87 -27.23 -18.67 -9.50
CA VAL A 87 -26.75 -17.90 -10.66
C VAL A 87 -25.39 -17.30 -10.31
N CYS A 88 -24.32 -17.88 -10.82
CA CYS A 88 -23.10 -17.13 -11.09
C CYS A 88 -22.73 -17.38 -12.54
N SER A 89 -23.27 -16.51 -13.39
CA SER A 89 -22.98 -16.45 -14.82
C SER A 89 -21.53 -16.02 -15.02
N CYS A 90 -20.65 -16.99 -15.27
CA CYS A 90 -19.42 -16.74 -16.01
C CYS A 90 -19.48 -17.58 -17.28
N SER A 91 -20.23 -17.05 -18.24
CA SER A 91 -20.34 -17.53 -19.61
C SER A 91 -18.95 -17.69 -20.22
N SER A 92 -18.71 -18.88 -20.72
CA SER A 92 -17.72 -19.22 -21.74
C SER A 92 -17.57 -18.14 -22.82
N SER A 93 -16.36 -17.57 -22.96
CA SER A 93 -15.72 -17.07 -24.19
C SER A 93 -14.35 -16.48 -23.82
N CYS A 94 -13.27 -17.24 -23.96
CA CYS A 94 -12.29 -17.13 -25.06
C CYS A 94 -11.15 -16.10 -24.78
N PRO A 95 -9.98 -16.27 -25.42
CA PRO A 95 -8.66 -15.81 -24.97
C PRO A 95 -8.23 -14.47 -25.59
N SER A 96 -7.40 -13.69 -24.88
CA SER A 96 -6.54 -12.59 -25.36
C SER A 96 -5.86 -12.01 -24.11
N LEU A 97 -4.59 -12.23 -23.75
CA LEU A 97 -3.36 -11.76 -24.40
C LEU A 97 -3.53 -10.46 -25.21
N GLU A 98 -2.70 -9.47 -24.89
CA GLU A 98 -2.48 -8.20 -25.60
C GLU A 98 -3.44 -7.03 -25.31
N ASP A 99 -2.83 -5.98 -24.72
CA ASP A 99 -2.97 -4.55 -25.05
C ASP A 99 -4.31 -3.83 -24.84
N ASP A 100 -4.38 -2.93 -23.83
CA ASP A 100 -4.79 -1.53 -24.11
C ASP A 100 -4.41 -0.59 -22.95
N SER A 101 -3.32 0.15 -23.17
CA SER A 101 -2.92 1.33 -22.42
C SER A 101 -3.94 2.46 -22.68
N SER A 102 -4.85 2.73 -21.75
CA SER A 102 -5.70 3.92 -21.83
C SER A 102 -5.33 4.97 -20.79
N ASP A 103 -4.47 5.89 -21.23
CA ASP A 103 -4.14 7.17 -20.61
C ASP A 103 -5.40 8.01 -20.38
N THR A 104 -5.65 8.40 -19.14
CA THR A 104 -6.70 9.39 -18.81
C THR A 104 -6.06 10.75 -18.57
N TYR A 105 -5.92 11.56 -19.62
CA TYR A 105 -5.64 12.98 -19.52
C TYR A 105 -6.88 13.79 -19.88
N LEU A 106 -7.46 14.50 -18.91
CA LEU A 106 -8.47 15.54 -19.15
C LEU A 106 -7.82 16.91 -19.03
N LYS A 107 -7.91 17.73 -20.09
CA LYS A 107 -7.50 19.13 -20.11
C LYS A 107 -8.74 20.00 -20.02
N LEU A 108 -8.89 20.72 -18.92
CA LEU A 108 -9.90 21.78 -18.81
C LEU A 108 -9.30 23.07 -19.40
N GLY A 109 -9.96 23.57 -20.45
CA GLY A 109 -9.77 24.91 -20.97
C GLY A 109 -10.53 25.95 -20.16
#